data_AF-A0A7C1R3G4-F1
#
_entry.id   AF-A0A7C1R3G4-F1
#
_cell.length_a   1.000
_cell.length_b   1.000
_cell.length_c   1.000
_cell.angle_alpha   90.00
_cell.angle_beta   90.00
_cell.angle_gamma   90.00
#
_symmetry.space_group_name_H-M   'P 1'
#
loop_
_entity.id
_entity.type
_entity.pdbx_description
1 polymer ?
#
loop_
_entity_poly.entity_id
_entity_poly.type
_entity_poly.pdbx_seq_one_letter_code
_entity_poly.pdbx_strand_id
1 'polypeptide(L)'
;MLRFFDEHEEGLWLKRYRCPECEAVHTVRPESHYRRFWTCWRVILLCIYKKGTTNRWLEGLSRQRQQYWWKGFLKQTSRQCNLSEDYPFALMKLFATNIILSTHSLKYFEIKPFGVNAYLTFAVTPPCDYG
;
A
#
# COMPACT_ATOMS: atom_id res chain seq x y z
N MET A 1 -16.10 9.87 -4.14
CA MET A 1 -16.51 8.47 -4.45
C MET A 1 -16.36 7.64 -3.20
N LEU A 2 -17.39 6.87 -2.83
CA LEU A 2 -17.37 6.03 -1.64
C LEU A 2 -16.41 4.84 -1.80
N ARG A 3 -15.60 4.58 -0.76
CA ARG A 3 -14.63 3.49 -0.68
C ARG A 3 -14.58 2.91 0.72
N PHE A 4 -14.46 1.59 0.82
CA PHE A 4 -14.34 0.87 2.07
C PHE A 4 -12.89 0.45 2.30
N PHE A 5 -12.48 0.50 3.55
CA PHE A 5 -11.15 0.15 4.04
C PHE A 5 -11.33 -0.62 5.34
N ASP A 6 -10.47 -1.61 5.59
CA ASP A 6 -10.69 -2.57 6.69
C ASP A 6 -10.71 -1.89 8.09
N GLU A 7 -9.98 -0.79 8.26
CA GLU A 7 -9.90 -0.06 9.54
C GLU A 7 -11.03 0.96 9.78
N HIS A 8 -11.97 1.09 8.85
CA HIS A 8 -13.08 2.03 8.97
C HIS A 8 -14.42 1.28 8.93
N GLU A 9 -15.26 1.50 9.94
CA GLU A 9 -16.60 0.91 10.01
C GLU A 9 -17.50 1.43 8.88
N GLU A 10 -17.28 2.67 8.46
CA GLU A 10 -18.02 3.32 7.39
C GLU A 10 -17.19 3.49 6.12
N GLY A 11 -17.89 3.69 5.00
CA GLY A 11 -17.25 4.04 3.74
C GLY A 11 -16.72 5.48 3.78
N LEU A 12 -15.47 5.66 3.35
CA LEU A 12 -14.86 6.99 3.20
C LEU A 12 -15.19 7.61 1.83
N TRP A 13 -15.63 8.86 1.84
CA TRP A 13 -15.80 9.66 0.62
C TRP A 13 -14.47 10.22 0.15
N LEU A 14 -13.90 9.60 -0.89
CA LEU A 14 -12.60 10.01 -1.43
C LEU A 14 -12.76 11.02 -2.58
N LYS A 15 -11.95 12.08 -2.54
CA LYS A 15 -11.80 13.03 -3.66
C LYS A 15 -11.05 12.38 -4.83
N ARG A 16 -11.48 12.72 -6.04
CA ARG A 16 -10.81 12.35 -7.30
C ARG A 16 -10.33 13.62 -7.96
N TYR A 17 -9.07 13.63 -8.37
CA TYR A 17 -8.45 14.76 -9.06
C TYR A 17 -8.05 14.30 -10.46
N ARG A 18 -8.41 15.09 -11.47
CA ARG A 18 -7.83 14.93 -12.81
C ARG A 18 -6.58 15.80 -12.86
N CYS A 19 -5.44 15.20 -13.13
CA CYS A 19 -4.21 15.96 -13.35
C CYS A 19 -4.32 16.70 -14.69
N PRO A 20 -4.10 18.02 -14.76
CA PRO A 20 -4.16 18.75 -16.04
C PRO A 20 -3.00 18.40 -16.97
N GLU A 21 -1.87 17.94 -16.45
CA GLU A 21 -0.67 17.64 -17.24
C GLU A 21 -0.71 16.24 -17.86
N CYS A 22 -1.09 15.22 -17.08
CA CYS A 22 -1.13 13.82 -17.57
C CYS A 22 -2.54 13.30 -17.86
N GLU A 23 -3.56 14.14 -17.67
CA GLU A 23 -5.00 13.84 -17.81
C GLU A 23 -5.54 12.67 -16.98
N ALA A 24 -4.67 12.00 -16.21
CA ALA A 24 -5.03 10.86 -15.39
C ALA A 24 -5.89 11.28 -14.20
N VAL A 25 -6.76 10.36 -13.76
CA VAL A 25 -7.57 10.56 -12.57
C VAL A 25 -6.91 9.88 -11.37
N HIS A 26 -6.45 10.71 -10.44
CA HIS A 26 -5.90 10.30 -9.16
C HIS A 26 -7.01 10.24 -8.12
N THR A 27 -7.04 9.18 -7.33
CA THR A 27 -7.98 9.07 -6.19
C THR A 27 -7.16 9.17 -4.93
N VAL A 28 -7.47 10.15 -4.07
CA VAL A 28 -6.85 10.28 -2.75
C VAL A 28 -7.13 9.00 -1.97
N ARG A 29 -6.16 8.58 -1.16
CA ARG A 29 -6.30 7.45 -0.25
C ARG A 29 -5.68 7.83 1.09
N PRO A 30 -6.11 7.20 2.19
CA PRO A 30 -5.39 7.30 3.45
C PRO A 30 -3.92 6.88 3.25
N GLU A 31 -3.01 7.58 3.92
CA GLU A 31 -1.57 7.27 3.90
C GLU A 31 -1.27 5.86 4.42
N SER A 32 -2.15 5.33 5.27
CA SER A 32 -2.09 3.96 5.77
C SER A 32 -2.23 2.90 4.67
N HIS A 33 -2.60 3.26 3.43
CA HIS A 33 -2.93 2.30 2.39
C HIS A 33 -2.06 2.37 1.14
N TYR A 34 -1.62 1.20 0.69
CA TYR A 34 -1.12 1.04 -0.66
C TYR A 34 -2.22 1.24 -1.71
N ARG A 35 -1.79 1.64 -2.91
CA ARG A 35 -2.65 1.67 -4.09
C ARG A 35 -3.24 0.27 -4.34
N ARG A 36 -4.57 0.21 -4.59
CA ARG A 36 -5.39 -1.01 -4.82
C ARG A 36 -5.64 -1.89 -3.60
N PHE A 37 -5.08 -1.59 -2.44
CA PHE A 37 -5.38 -2.32 -1.22
C PHE A 37 -6.48 -1.59 -0.43
N TRP A 38 -7.35 -2.38 0.22
CA TRP A 38 -8.30 -1.93 1.23
C TRP A 38 -7.80 -2.17 2.65
N THR A 39 -6.67 -2.85 2.78
CA THR A 39 -6.02 -3.12 4.05
C THR A 39 -4.86 -2.17 4.24
N CYS A 40 -4.72 -1.63 5.45
CA CYS A 40 -3.53 -0.92 5.87
C CYS A 40 -2.23 -1.69 5.55
N TRP A 41 -1.23 -0.98 5.03
CA TRP A 41 0.05 -1.59 4.65
C TRP A 41 0.77 -2.23 5.84
N ARG A 42 0.54 -1.73 7.07
CA ARG A 42 1.11 -2.31 8.31
C ARG A 42 0.61 -3.73 8.54
N VAL A 43 -0.67 -3.99 8.30
CA VAL A 43 -1.27 -5.33 8.45
C VAL A 43 -0.72 -6.28 7.39
N ILE A 44 -0.58 -5.80 6.14
CA ILE A 44 0.05 -6.57 5.06
C ILE A 44 1.49 -6.93 5.43
N LEU A 45 2.26 -5.96 5.94
CA LEU A 45 3.64 -6.16 6.40
C LEU A 45 3.71 -7.19 7.53
N LEU A 46 2.88 -7.08 8.56
CA LEU A 46 2.82 -8.05 9.67
C LEU A 46 2.47 -9.45 9.18
N CYS A 47 1.53 -9.57 8.26
CA CYS A 47 1.17 -10.85 7.64
C CYS A 47 2.36 -11.49 6.90
N ILE A 48 3.07 -10.71 6.08
CA ILE A 48 4.24 -11.21 5.34
C ILE A 48 5.36 -11.57 6.31
N TYR A 49 5.62 -10.73 7.32
CA TYR A 49 6.64 -10.97 8.32
C TYR A 49 6.39 -12.26 9.11
N LYS A 50 5.17 -12.45 9.63
CA LYS A 50 4.77 -13.70 10.33
C LYS A 50 4.90 -14.91 9.42
N LYS A 51 4.47 -14.79 8.16
CA LYS A 51 4.59 -15.88 7.19
C LYS A 51 6.06 -16.21 6.87
N GLY A 52 6.91 -15.20 6.71
CA GLY A 52 8.32 -15.38 6.40
C GLY A 52 9.14 -15.94 7.57
N THR A 53 8.79 -15.61 8.81
CA THR A 53 9.52 -16.04 10.01
C THR A 53 9.03 -17.36 10.58
N THR A 54 7.71 -17.59 10.62
CA THR A 54 7.13 -18.76 11.29
C THR A 54 6.43 -19.72 10.33
N ASN A 55 6.39 -19.41 9.03
CA ASN A 55 5.63 -20.15 8.01
C ASN A 55 4.11 -20.27 8.30
N ARG A 56 3.56 -19.44 9.21
CA ARG A 56 2.13 -19.44 9.59
C ARG A 56 1.42 -18.20 9.09
N TRP A 57 0.11 -18.31 8.89
CA TRP A 57 -0.75 -17.18 8.56
C TRP A 57 -1.12 -16.40 9.82
N LEU A 58 -1.49 -15.13 9.66
CA LEU A 58 -2.09 -14.35 10.73
C LEU A 58 -3.52 -14.83 10.98
N GLU A 59 -3.89 -14.98 12.24
CA GLU A 59 -5.24 -15.38 12.64
C GLU A 59 -6.19 -14.18 12.56
N GLY A 60 -7.50 -14.43 12.47
CA GLY A 60 -8.50 -13.36 12.35
C GLY A 60 -8.58 -12.67 10.97
N LEU A 61 -7.70 -13.01 10.02
CA LEU A 61 -7.73 -12.50 8.65
C LEU A 61 -8.02 -13.61 7.64
N SER A 62 -8.74 -13.27 6.56
CA SER A 62 -9.00 -14.20 5.46
C SER A 62 -7.70 -14.77 4.88
N ARG A 63 -7.57 -16.10 4.93
CA ARG A 63 -6.42 -16.83 4.36
C ARG A 63 -6.22 -16.52 2.88
N GLN A 64 -7.29 -16.32 2.12
CA GLN A 64 -7.21 -16.01 0.68
C GLN A 64 -6.53 -14.66 0.42
N ARG A 65 -6.86 -13.64 1.22
CA ARG A 65 -6.22 -12.31 1.13
C ARG A 65 -4.73 -12.42 1.43
N GLN A 66 -4.38 -13.12 2.51
CA GLN A 66 -3.00 -13.35 2.91
C GLN A 66 -2.20 -14.10 1.86
N GLN A 67 -2.78 -15.13 1.23
CA GLN A 67 -2.15 -15.85 0.12
C GLN A 67 -1.92 -14.95 -1.10
N TYR A 68 -2.88 -14.09 -1.44
CA TYR A 68 -2.73 -13.13 -2.52
C TYR A 68 -1.57 -12.15 -2.24
N TRP A 69 -1.48 -11.65 -1.00
CA TRP A 69 -0.40 -10.77 -0.54
C TRP A 69 0.96 -11.44 -0.59
N TRP A 70 1.04 -12.66 -0.09
CA TRP A 70 2.26 -13.46 -0.09
C TRP A 70 2.76 -13.76 -1.50
N LYS A 71 1.87 -14.15 -2.42
CA LYS A 71 2.23 -14.35 -3.84
C LYS A 71 2.75 -13.07 -4.48
N GLY A 72 2.16 -11.92 -4.14
CA GLY A 72 2.64 -10.61 -4.61
C GLY A 72 4.03 -10.29 -4.07
N PHE A 73 4.26 -10.55 -2.79
CA PHE A 73 5.57 -10.40 -2.16
C PHE A 73 6.64 -11.28 -2.81
N LEU A 74 6.39 -12.59 -2.96
CA LEU A 74 7.34 -13.50 -3.62
C LEU A 74 7.69 -13.02 -5.03
N LYS A 75 6.70 -12.50 -5.78
CA LYS A 75 6.91 -11.93 -7.10
C LYS A 75 7.85 -10.72 -7.08
N GLN A 76 7.69 -9.80 -6.14
CA GLN A 76 8.57 -8.63 -6.04
C GLN A 76 9.96 -9.02 -5.53
N THR A 77 10.05 -9.90 -4.54
CA THR A 77 11.31 -10.42 -4.00
C THR A 77 12.14 -11.12 -5.07
N SER A 78 11.50 -11.95 -5.90
CA SER A 78 12.17 -12.63 -7.01
C SER A 78 12.80 -11.64 -8.00
N ARG A 79 12.14 -10.51 -8.25
CA ARG A 79 12.63 -9.49 -9.19
C ARG A 79 13.74 -8.60 -8.62
N GLN A 80 13.71 -8.31 -7.33
CA GLN A 80 14.57 -7.29 -6.70
C GLN A 80 15.75 -7.87 -5.93
N CYS A 81 15.66 -9.15 -5.55
CA CYS A 81 16.62 -9.77 -4.63
C CYS A 81 17.19 -11.10 -5.12
N ASN A 82 16.81 -11.58 -6.32
CA ASN A 82 17.25 -12.88 -6.85
C ASN A 82 17.11 -14.05 -5.86
N LEU A 83 16.02 -14.05 -5.06
CA LEU A 83 15.62 -15.06 -4.07
C LEU A 83 16.77 -15.58 -3.17
N SER A 84 16.97 -14.93 -2.04
CA SER A 84 17.48 -15.57 -0.82
C SER A 84 16.28 -16.04 0.01
N GLU A 85 16.36 -17.22 0.66
CA GLU A 85 15.32 -17.73 1.57
C GLU A 85 15.09 -16.84 2.79
N ASP A 86 15.91 -15.80 2.99
CA ASP A 86 15.73 -14.78 4.02
C ASP A 86 14.60 -13.79 3.66
N TYR A 87 13.35 -14.24 3.85
CA TYR A 87 12.16 -13.42 3.64
C TYR A 87 12.12 -12.17 4.53
N PRO A 88 12.52 -12.20 5.82
CA PRO A 88 12.60 -10.99 6.65
C PRO A 88 13.53 -9.93 6.04
N PHE A 89 14.73 -10.30 5.61
CA PHE A 89 15.65 -9.36 4.96
C PHE A 89 15.07 -8.80 3.65
N ALA A 90 14.50 -9.67 2.81
CA ALA A 90 13.86 -9.25 1.57
C ALA A 90 12.70 -8.27 1.82
N LEU A 91 11.87 -8.53 2.83
CA LEU A 91 10.77 -7.65 3.24
C LEU A 91 11.29 -6.26 3.62
N MET A 92 12.33 -6.18 4.45
CA MET A 92 12.93 -4.91 4.86
C MET A 92 13.54 -4.16 3.67
N LYS A 93 14.24 -4.86 2.78
CA LYS A 93 14.82 -4.25 1.58
C LYS A 93 13.76 -3.68 0.64
N LEU A 94 12.67 -4.42 0.38
CA LEU A 94 11.57 -3.93 -0.45
C LEU A 94 10.86 -2.73 0.19
N PHE A 95 10.64 -2.78 1.50
CA PHE A 95 10.03 -1.67 2.23
C PHE A 95 10.90 -0.41 2.17
N ALA A 96 12.20 -0.52 2.43
CA ALA A 96 13.16 0.59 2.39
C ALA A 96 13.30 1.22 0.99
N THR A 97 13.09 0.43 -0.07
CA THR A 97 13.13 0.90 -1.47
C THR A 97 11.77 1.35 -2.00
N ASN A 98 10.80 1.59 -1.11
CA ASN A 98 9.45 2.05 -1.45
C ASN A 98 8.70 1.14 -2.43
N ILE A 99 9.00 -0.16 -2.45
CA ILE A 99 8.26 -1.15 -3.25
C ILE A 99 6.97 -1.51 -2.51
N ILE A 100 5.85 -1.49 -3.23
CA ILE A 100 4.56 -1.97 -2.72
C ILE A 100 4.65 -3.48 -2.52
N LEU A 101 4.79 -3.88 -1.26
CA LEU A 101 5.15 -5.24 -0.85
C LEU A 101 4.33 -6.35 -1.53
N SER A 102 3.02 -6.15 -1.69
CA SER A 102 2.10 -7.18 -2.18
C SER A 102 1.56 -6.96 -3.59
N THR A 103 2.10 -5.98 -4.33
CA THR A 103 1.60 -5.69 -5.68
C THR A 103 1.97 -6.80 -6.67
N HIS A 104 1.04 -7.12 -7.56
CA HIS A 104 1.31 -7.97 -8.72
C HIS A 104 1.64 -7.16 -9.98
N SER A 105 1.50 -5.83 -9.92
CA SER A 105 1.80 -4.96 -11.04
C SER A 105 3.30 -4.93 -11.32
N LEU A 106 3.67 -4.85 -12.60
CA LEU A 106 5.04 -4.56 -13.03
C LEU A 106 5.21 -3.08 -13.42
N LYS A 107 4.11 -2.34 -13.58
CA LYS A 107 4.08 -0.94 -14.02
C LYS A 107 3.89 0.02 -12.84
N TYR A 108 3.06 -0.34 -11.88
CA TYR A 108 2.71 0.49 -10.72
C TYR A 108 3.07 -0.26 -9.44
N PHE A 109 4.37 -0.50 -9.25
CA PHE A 109 4.87 -1.34 -8.16
C PHE A 109 5.68 -0.59 -7.09
N GLU A 110 6.13 0.61 -7.40
CA GLU A 110 6.89 1.48 -6.51
C GLU A 110 6.05 2.68 -6.08
N ILE A 111 6.31 3.18 -4.88
CA ILE A 111 5.80 4.43 -4.36
C ILE A 111 6.85 5.49 -4.67
N LYS A 112 6.51 6.39 -5.60
CA LYS A 112 7.34 7.57 -5.88
C LYS A 112 6.83 8.72 -5.03
N PRO A 113 7.58 9.17 -4.01
CA PRO A 113 7.25 10.42 -3.34
C PRO A 113 7.31 11.55 -4.37
N PHE A 114 6.37 12.49 -4.29
CA PHE A 114 6.43 13.67 -5.14
C PHE A 114 7.67 14.49 -4.75
N GLY A 115 8.60 14.68 -5.69
CA GLY A 115 9.86 15.39 -5.44
C GLY A 115 9.74 16.91 -5.32
N VAL A 116 8.55 17.45 -5.58
CA VAL A 116 8.22 18.87 -5.45
C VAL A 116 6.86 18.95 -4.77
N ASN A 117 6.72 19.81 -3.76
CA ASN A 117 5.42 20.11 -3.14
C ASN A 117 4.44 20.50 -4.26
N ALA A 118 3.51 19.60 -4.58
CA ALA A 118 2.44 19.89 -5.51
C ALA A 118 1.72 21.13 -4.99
N TYR A 119 1.67 22.17 -5.83
CA TYR A 119 0.97 23.45 -5.67
C TYR A 119 0.25 23.62 -4.32
N LEU A 120 0.73 24.57 -3.49
CA LEU A 120 0.21 24.89 -2.14
C LEU A 120 -1.33 24.98 -2.07
N THR A 121 -2.00 25.28 -3.18
CA THR A 121 -3.46 25.29 -3.36
C THR A 121 -4.16 23.95 -3.01
N PHE A 122 -3.45 22.83 -2.97
CA PHE A 122 -4.02 21.52 -2.60
C PHE A 122 -3.82 21.13 -1.13
N ALA A 123 -3.09 21.92 -0.34
CA ALA A 123 -3.07 21.75 1.11
C ALA A 123 -4.44 22.15 1.66
N VAL A 124 -5.23 21.17 2.07
CA VAL A 124 -6.49 21.43 2.77
C VAL A 124 -6.13 21.97 4.15
N THR A 125 -6.21 23.29 4.33
CA THR A 125 -6.24 23.91 5.66
C THR A 125 -7.69 23.88 6.14
N PRO A 126 -8.07 23.04 7.12
CA PRO A 126 -9.42 23.12 7.68
C PRO A 126 -9.62 24.49 8.35
N PRO A 127 -10.85 25.03 8.39
CA PRO A 127 -11.19 26.15 9.27
C PRO A 127 -10.86 25.79 10.72
N CYS A 128 -10.42 26.75 11.53
CA CYS A 128 -10.04 26.53 12.94
C CYS A 128 -11.14 25.87 13.79
N ASP A 129 -12.40 25.94 13.35
CA ASP A 129 -13.57 25.52 14.12
C ASP A 129 -14.07 24.11 13.77
N TYR A 130 -13.30 23.31 13.02
CA TYR A 130 -13.65 21.92 12.71
C TYR A 130 -13.18 20.99 13.84
N GLY A 131 -13.99 20.88 14.90
CA GLY A 131 -13.77 20.01 16.07
C GLY A 131 -15.08 19.62 16.73
#